data_AF-A0A914FLE4-F1
#
_entry.id   AF-A0A914FLE4-F1
#
_cell.length_a   1.000
_cell.length_b   1.000
_cell.length_c   1.000
_cell.angle_alpha   90.00
_cell.angle_beta   90.00
_cell.angle_gamma   90.00
#
_symmetry.space_group_name_H-M   'P 1'
#
loop_
_entity.id
_entity.type
_entity.pdbx_description
1 polymer ?
#
loop_
_entity_poly.entity_id
_entity_poly.type
_entity_poly.pdbx_seq_one_letter_code
_entity_poly.pdbx_strand_id
1 'polypeptide(L)'
;MEMAIDFCHGFSLKDLNYPETFSLLFYANVWEIADLKNLLEGRLIDKMGPSNVVNIANAALAGNCGYFQSTCKEYIIRYLKTGKIVRSYASLSEKLCKEIVELLKGD
;
A
#
# COMPACT_ATOMS: atom_id res chain seq x y z
N MET A 1 13.07 -7.22 12.96
CA MET A 1 13.48 -8.64 13.02
C MET A 1 12.65 -9.38 14.06
N GLU A 2 12.54 -8.89 15.31
CA GLU A 2 11.66 -9.47 16.35
C GLU A 2 10.19 -9.58 15.90
N MET A 3 9.55 -8.50 15.41
CA MET A 3 8.13 -8.54 14.99
C MET A 3 7.76 -9.61 13.94
N ALA A 4 8.70 -9.95 13.05
CA ALA A 4 8.43 -10.93 12.01
C ALA A 4 8.71 -12.37 12.49
N ILE A 5 9.57 -12.54 13.49
CA ILE A 5 9.72 -13.79 14.26
C ILE A 5 8.49 -14.00 15.15
N ASP A 6 7.97 -12.94 15.76
CA ASP A 6 6.76 -12.96 16.58
C ASP A 6 5.52 -13.38 15.79
N PHE A 7 5.42 -13.00 14.50
CA PHE A 7 4.36 -13.50 13.61
C PHE A 7 4.37 -15.03 13.48
N CYS A 8 5.56 -15.64 13.34
CA CYS A 8 5.69 -17.10 13.34
C CYS A 8 5.29 -17.74 14.68
N HIS A 9 5.30 -16.97 15.77
CA HIS A 9 4.98 -17.41 17.13
C HIS A 9 3.54 -17.06 17.57
N GLY A 10 2.69 -16.55 16.68
CA GLY A 10 1.27 -16.32 16.95
C GLY A 10 0.93 -14.92 17.49
N PHE A 11 1.79 -13.92 17.26
CA PHE A 11 1.47 -12.53 17.61
C PHE A 11 0.17 -12.08 16.92
N SER A 12 -0.77 -11.55 17.70
CA SER A 12 -2.01 -11.00 17.17
C SER A 12 -1.69 -9.76 16.36
N LEU A 13 -1.73 -9.88 15.03
CA LEU A 13 -1.58 -8.74 14.12
C LEU A 13 -2.66 -7.66 14.34
N LYS A 14 -3.73 -7.90 15.11
CA LYS A 14 -4.90 -7.01 15.23
C LYS A 14 -4.55 -5.58 15.69
N ASP A 15 -3.46 -5.40 16.41
CA ASP A 15 -3.10 -4.12 17.02
C ASP A 15 -2.02 -3.34 16.26
N LEU A 16 -1.56 -3.86 15.11
CA LEU A 16 -0.53 -3.17 14.33
C LEU A 16 -1.01 -1.83 13.80
N ASN A 17 -0.23 -0.80 14.07
CA ASN A 17 -0.40 0.51 13.46
C ASN A 17 0.10 0.51 11.99
N TYR A 18 -0.18 1.58 11.26
CA TYR A 18 0.20 1.68 9.85
C TYR A 18 1.72 1.53 9.62
N PRO A 19 2.60 2.27 10.32
CA PRO A 19 4.05 2.11 10.20
C PRO A 19 4.55 0.68 10.43
N GLU A 20 4.02 0.00 11.45
CA GLU A 20 4.40 -1.38 11.75
C GLU A 20 3.92 -2.34 10.66
N THR A 21 2.69 -2.16 10.16
CA THR A 21 2.13 -2.95 9.06
C THR A 21 2.98 -2.83 7.80
N PHE A 22 3.44 -1.62 7.45
CA PHE A 22 4.34 -1.41 6.30
C PHE A 22 5.72 -2.04 6.52
N SER A 23 6.26 -1.92 7.72
CA SER A 23 7.56 -2.51 8.06
C SER A 23 7.51 -4.03 7.96
N LEU A 24 6.45 -4.65 8.48
CA LEU A 24 6.19 -6.08 8.35
C LEU A 24 5.96 -6.50 6.90
N LEU A 25 5.25 -5.69 6.10
CA LEU A 25 5.03 -5.98 4.69
C LEU A 25 6.34 -5.97 3.91
N PHE A 26 7.23 -5.00 4.20
CA PHE A 26 8.58 -4.96 3.65
C PHE A 26 9.36 -6.23 3.99
N TYR A 27 9.39 -6.64 5.26
CA TYR A 27 10.09 -7.88 5.65
C TYR A 27 9.47 -9.13 5.04
N ALA A 28 8.15 -9.21 4.96
CA ALA A 28 7.45 -10.31 4.30
C ALA A 28 7.84 -10.41 2.81
N ASN A 29 8.02 -9.27 2.14
CA ASN A 29 8.46 -9.22 0.75
C ASN A 29 9.95 -9.58 0.60
N VAL A 30 10.82 -9.12 1.50
CA VAL A 30 12.26 -9.45 1.51
C VAL A 30 12.52 -10.92 1.80
N TRP A 31 11.71 -11.54 2.67
CA TRP A 31 11.85 -12.94 3.06
C TRP A 31 10.92 -13.89 2.31
N GLU A 32 10.23 -13.38 1.28
CA GLU A 32 9.33 -14.16 0.42
C GLU A 32 8.24 -14.93 1.19
N ILE A 33 7.77 -14.39 2.31
CA ILE A 33 6.70 -14.98 3.14
C ILE A 33 5.34 -14.59 2.55
N ALA A 34 4.89 -15.36 1.56
CA ALA A 34 3.70 -15.07 0.76
C ALA A 34 2.41 -14.87 1.60
N ASP A 35 2.16 -15.73 2.60
CA ASP A 35 0.94 -15.64 3.41
C ASP A 35 0.89 -14.37 4.25
N LEU A 36 2.02 -14.00 4.86
CA LEU A 36 2.14 -12.77 5.64
C LEU A 36 1.96 -11.54 4.74
N LYS A 37 2.57 -11.56 3.55
CA LYS A 37 2.41 -10.52 2.55
C LYS A 37 0.94 -10.32 2.18
N ASN A 38 0.24 -11.39 1.78
CA ASN A 38 -1.16 -11.34 1.39
C ASN A 38 -2.06 -10.82 2.53
N LEU A 39 -1.80 -11.26 3.76
CA LEU A 39 -2.56 -10.84 4.93
C LEU A 39 -2.36 -9.34 5.23
N LEU A 40 -1.14 -8.84 5.14
CA LEU A 40 -0.82 -7.43 5.39
C LEU A 40 -1.34 -6.53 4.27
N GLU A 41 -1.20 -6.94 3.00
CA GLU A 41 -1.77 -6.24 1.86
C GLU A 41 -3.29 -6.14 2.00
N GLY A 42 -3.99 -7.25 2.29
CA GLY A 42 -5.45 -7.25 2.50
C GLY A 42 -5.89 -6.27 3.60
N ARG A 43 -5.18 -6.25 4.73
CA ARG A 43 -5.46 -5.32 5.83
C ARG A 43 -5.25 -3.85 5.46
N LEU A 44 -4.22 -3.56 4.67
CA LEU A 44 -3.99 -2.20 4.18
C LEU A 44 -5.06 -1.79 3.16
N ILE A 45 -5.55 -2.73 2.33
CA ILE A 45 -6.67 -2.51 1.41
C ILE A 45 -7.95 -2.19 2.18
N ASP A 46 -8.29 -2.98 3.20
CA ASP A 46 -9.52 -2.81 3.99
C ASP A 46 -9.59 -1.44 4.69
N LYS A 47 -8.43 -0.87 5.04
CA LYS A 47 -8.33 0.45 5.65
C LYS A 47 -8.07 1.58 4.64
N MET A 48 -7.95 1.26 3.35
CA MET A 48 -7.65 2.21 2.29
C MET A 48 -8.87 3.09 1.99
N GLY A 49 -8.63 4.40 1.93
CA GLY A 49 -9.64 5.40 1.64
C GLY A 49 -9.05 6.67 1.03
N PRO A 50 -9.91 7.64 0.69
CA PRO A 50 -9.50 8.85 -0.03
C PRO A 50 -8.45 9.68 0.73
N SER A 51 -8.53 9.68 2.06
CA SER A 51 -7.65 10.46 2.95
C SER A 51 -6.25 9.88 3.12
N ASN A 52 -6.06 8.57 2.91
CA ASN A 52 -4.80 7.87 3.22
C ASN A 52 -4.21 7.08 2.04
N VAL A 53 -4.94 6.88 0.94
CA VAL A 53 -4.48 6.08 -0.21
C VAL A 53 -3.15 6.56 -0.78
N VAL A 54 -2.88 7.87 -0.75
CA VAL A 54 -1.60 8.42 -1.23
C VAL A 54 -0.44 8.03 -0.34
N ASN A 55 -0.62 8.11 0.97
CA ASN A 55 0.40 7.69 1.93
C ASN A 55 0.68 6.20 1.77
N ILE A 56 -0.39 5.41 1.59
CA ILE A 56 -0.30 3.97 1.37
C ILE A 56 0.44 3.66 0.06
N ALA A 57 0.11 4.34 -1.03
CA ALA A 57 0.75 4.15 -2.34
C ALA A 57 2.25 4.53 -2.30
N ASN A 58 2.60 5.65 -1.67
CA ASN A 58 3.99 6.07 -1.50
C ASN A 58 4.78 5.07 -0.65
N ALA A 59 4.18 4.55 0.43
CA ALA A 59 4.82 3.54 1.27
C ALA A 59 4.98 2.20 0.53
N ALA A 60 3.98 1.79 -0.26
CA ALA A 60 4.07 0.60 -1.12
C ALA A 60 5.21 0.71 -2.15
N LEU A 61 5.37 1.89 -2.76
CA LEU A 61 6.47 2.18 -3.67
C LEU A 61 7.82 2.09 -2.96
N ALA A 62 7.95 2.70 -1.78
CA ALA A 62 9.20 2.67 -1.00
C ALA A 62 9.57 1.25 -0.53
N GLY A 63 8.57 0.44 -0.19
CA GLY A 63 8.74 -0.96 0.23
C GLY A 63 8.90 -1.97 -0.92
N ASN A 64 9.00 -1.52 -2.17
CA ASN A 64 9.08 -2.37 -3.36
C ASN A 64 7.94 -3.42 -3.46
N CYS A 65 6.74 -3.04 -3.02
CA CYS A 65 5.56 -3.90 -3.00
C CYS A 65 4.76 -3.73 -4.30
N GLY A 66 5.30 -4.21 -5.43
CA GLY A 66 4.78 -3.88 -6.78
C GLY A 66 3.31 -4.27 -7.03
N TYR A 67 2.85 -5.41 -6.50
CA TYR A 67 1.44 -5.81 -6.61
C TYR A 67 0.54 -4.82 -5.85
N PHE A 68 0.85 -4.59 -4.57
CA PHE A 68 0.11 -3.66 -3.73
C PHE A 68 0.14 -2.20 -4.27
N GLN A 69 1.26 -1.78 -4.85
CA GLN A 69 1.37 -0.50 -5.53
C GLN A 69 0.37 -0.39 -6.70
N SER A 70 0.18 -1.47 -7.46
CA SER A 70 -0.78 -1.52 -8.57
C SER A 70 -2.22 -1.37 -8.08
N THR A 71 -2.59 -2.09 -7.01
CA THR A 71 -3.90 -1.93 -6.35
C THR A 71 -4.15 -0.50 -5.88
N CYS A 72 -3.15 0.14 -5.28
CA CYS A 72 -3.26 1.53 -4.84
C CYS A 72 -3.49 2.49 -6.02
N LYS A 73 -2.77 2.30 -7.13
CA LYS A 73 -2.92 3.11 -8.36
C LYS A 73 -4.33 2.97 -8.94
N GLU A 74 -4.85 1.75 -9.06
CA GLU A 74 -6.22 1.52 -9.53
C GLU A 74 -7.26 2.23 -8.65
N TYR A 75 -7.07 2.18 -7.34
CA TYR A 75 -7.95 2.88 -6.40
C TYR A 75 -7.92 4.40 -6.63
N ILE A 76 -6.72 5.00 -6.76
CA ILE A 76 -6.57 6.43 -7.06
C ILE A 76 -7.24 6.79 -8.39
N ILE A 77 -7.01 6.01 -9.44
CA ILE A 77 -7.61 6.21 -10.77
C ILE A 77 -9.13 6.20 -10.70
N ARG A 78 -9.72 5.22 -10.00
CA ARG A 78 -11.19 5.14 -9.82
C ARG A 78 -11.74 6.41 -9.18
N TYR A 79 -11.08 6.94 -8.15
CA TYR A 79 -11.51 8.18 -7.50
C TYR A 79 -11.32 9.42 -8.38
N LEU A 80 -10.19 9.53 -9.09
CA LEU A 80 -9.96 10.61 -10.05
C LEU A 80 -11.04 10.62 -11.15
N LYS A 81 -11.43 9.45 -11.67
CA LYS A 81 -12.52 9.32 -12.66
C LYS A 81 -13.88 9.78 -12.12
N THR A 82 -14.11 9.75 -10.81
CA THR A 82 -15.34 10.31 -10.19
C THR A 82 -15.31 11.83 -10.01
N GLY A 83 -14.26 12.52 -10.45
CA GLY A 83 -14.09 13.97 -10.27
C GLY A 83 -13.76 14.37 -8.82
N LYS A 84 -13.56 13.39 -7.93
CA LYS A 84 -13.19 13.64 -6.52
C LYS A 84 -11.68 13.87 -6.43
N ILE A 85 -11.29 15.14 -6.49
CA ILE A 85 -9.91 15.55 -6.16
C ILE A 85 -9.80 15.68 -4.65
N VAL A 86 -8.96 14.85 -4.05
CA VAL A 86 -8.69 14.89 -2.61
C VAL A 86 -7.37 15.63 -2.40
N ARG A 87 -7.28 16.49 -1.37
CA ARG A 87 -6.05 17.24 -1.06
C ARG A 87 -4.82 16.34 -0.91
N SER A 88 -5.01 15.10 -0.44
CA SER A 88 -3.95 14.10 -0.30
C SER A 88 -3.23 13.82 -1.63
N TYR A 89 -3.90 13.99 -2.79
CA TYR A 89 -3.31 13.72 -4.11
C TYR A 89 -2.18 14.69 -4.46
N ALA A 90 -2.14 15.87 -3.84
CA ALA A 90 -1.00 16.79 -3.98
C ALA A 90 0.31 16.23 -3.41
N SER A 91 0.24 15.18 -2.57
CA SER A 91 1.40 14.51 -1.96
C SER A 91 1.81 13.22 -2.67
N LEU A 92 1.26 12.94 -3.86
CA LEU A 92 1.75 11.83 -4.68
C LEU A 92 3.19 12.09 -5.11
N SER A 93 4.03 11.04 -5.01
CA SER A 93 5.39 11.12 -5.56
C SER A 93 5.36 11.33 -7.08
N GLU A 94 6.37 12.00 -7.62
CA GLU A 94 6.48 12.27 -9.06
C GLU A 94 6.41 10.97 -9.88
N LYS A 95 7.05 9.89 -9.40
CA LYS A 95 6.99 8.58 -10.03
C LYS A 95 5.56 8.03 -10.10
N LEU A 96 4.82 8.04 -8.99
CA LEU A 96 3.42 7.58 -8.99
C LEU A 96 2.53 8.48 -9.86
N CYS A 97 2.74 9.79 -9.84
CA CYS A 97 2.02 10.71 -10.73
C CYS A 97 2.23 10.35 -12.20
N LYS A 98 3.48 10.13 -12.64
CA LYS A 98 3.78 9.72 -14.02
C LYS A 98 3.10 8.40 -14.38
N GLU A 99 3.24 7.39 -13.53
CA GLU A 99 2.62 6.08 -13.75
C GLU A 99 1.07 6.17 -13.83
N ILE A 100 0.44 6.96 -12.95
CA ILE A 100 -1.02 7.14 -12.96
C ILE A 100 -1.47 7.89 -14.22
N VAL A 101 -0.75 8.92 -14.65
CA VAL A 101 -1.05 9.68 -15.87
C VAL A 101 -0.90 8.80 -17.11
N GLU A 102 0.13 7.95 -17.17
CA GLU A 102 0.32 7.00 -18.26
C GLU A 102 -0.84 6.00 -18.32
N LEU A 103 -1.25 5.44 -17.19
CA LEU A 103 -2.40 4.53 -17.10
C LEU A 103 -3.72 5.22 -17.53
N LEU A 104 -3.90 6.50 -17.21
CA LEU A 104 -5.08 7.26 -17.61
C LEU A 104 -5.11 7.62 -19.11
N LYS A 105 -3.97 7.63 -19.79
CA LYS A 105 -3.87 7.91 -21.24
C LYS A 105 -4.03 6.65 -22.09
N GLY A 106 -3.78 5.48 -21.51
CA GLY A 106 -3.89 4.18 -22.17
C GLY A 106 -5.27 3.53 -22.07
N ASP A 107 -6.15 4.06 -21.22
CA ASP A 107 -7.59 3.76 -21.14
C ASP A 107 -8.40 4.63 -22.12
#